data_AF-A0A7V3A9Z7-F1
#
_entry.id   AF-A0A7V3A9Z7-F1
#
_cell.length_a   1.000
_cell.length_b   1.000
_cell.length_c   1.000
_cell.angle_alpha   90.00
_cell.angle_beta   90.00
_cell.angle_gamma   90.00
#
_symmetry.space_group_name_H-M   'P 1'
#
loop_
_entity.id
_entity.type
_entity.pdbx_description
1 polymer ?
#
loop_
_entity_poly.entity_id
_entity_poly.type
_entity_poly.pdbx_seq_one_letter_code
_entity_poly.pdbx_strand_id
1 'polypeptide(L)'
;MDHVLAGAAERSEAAPARTAGGRSEHPGTPKSAGERDRRRCVKDSPNSRRSRPPLRRTSSHLQGRDSFHMASITAFVGIDVSKDHLDVHILHGASFRCPNSSSGRASLLHKLPEPGTCLIVVEATGRYERPLIGDLTAAGQAVSVVNPRQVRDYARALGLLAKTDRIDARVLAGFALHVQPRPVAHTRDKQAQLEELVTRRRQLVEHRTAELNRRSQCVNKEVRHSVQHFIDTINKDLKRIDREILKLVESEDDWRQRYELLKSVPGVGEVTAATLVAQLPELGRLNRQEIAALVGVAPINRDSG
;
A
#
# COMPACT_ATOMS: atom_id res chain seq x y z
N MET A 1 -43.10 54.53 -13.93
CA MET A 1 -43.61 54.96 -15.25
C MET A 1 -43.58 53.72 -16.12
N ASP A 2 -44.55 52.85 -15.88
CA ASP A 2 -44.72 51.56 -16.54
C ASP A 2 -45.80 51.69 -17.60
N HIS A 3 -45.45 51.30 -18.82
CA HIS A 3 -46.33 50.98 -19.95
C HIS A 3 -45.42 50.27 -20.98
N VAL A 4 -45.79 49.25 -21.76
CA VAL A 4 -46.92 48.34 -21.87
C VAL A 4 -46.59 47.45 -23.10
N LEU A 5 -47.27 46.29 -23.21
CA LEU A 5 -47.55 45.49 -24.42
C LEU A 5 -46.57 44.42 -24.96
N ALA A 6 -47.17 43.23 -25.06
CA ALA A 6 -46.81 42.04 -25.81
C ALA A 6 -47.09 42.19 -27.32
N GLY A 7 -46.49 41.32 -28.15
CA GLY A 7 -46.85 41.13 -29.56
C GLY A 7 -46.06 40.01 -30.22
N ALA A 8 -46.76 39.10 -30.88
CA ALA A 8 -46.28 37.82 -31.40
C ALA A 8 -45.80 37.87 -32.87
N ALA A 9 -44.88 36.95 -33.18
CA ALA A 9 -44.64 36.17 -34.41
C ALA A 9 -44.83 36.78 -35.81
N GLU A 10 -43.77 36.73 -36.63
CA GLU A 10 -43.84 36.38 -38.07
C GLU A 10 -42.47 35.96 -38.68
N ARG A 11 -42.40 34.67 -39.08
CA ARG A 11 -41.84 33.98 -40.26
C ARG A 11 -40.76 34.58 -41.21
N SER A 12 -40.03 33.60 -41.80
CA SER A 12 -39.19 33.55 -43.04
C SER A 12 -37.68 33.86 -42.83
N GLU A 13 -36.67 33.13 -43.34
CA GLU A 13 -36.46 32.38 -44.60
C GLU A 13 -35.24 31.39 -44.51
N ALA A 14 -35.31 30.26 -45.26
CA ALA A 14 -34.28 29.44 -45.97
C ALA A 14 -32.79 29.36 -45.53
N ALA A 15 -31.96 28.30 -45.69
CA ALA A 15 -31.92 26.88 -46.14
C ALA A 15 -30.39 26.47 -46.11
N PRO A 16 -29.89 25.27 -46.54
CA PRO A 16 -30.34 23.87 -46.48
C PRO A 16 -29.30 22.89 -45.86
N ALA A 17 -29.73 21.63 -45.68
CA ALA A 17 -28.92 20.46 -45.34
C ALA A 17 -28.37 19.72 -46.59
N ARG A 18 -27.22 19.03 -46.47
CA ARG A 18 -26.88 17.81 -47.25
C ARG A 18 -25.95 16.85 -46.48
N THR A 19 -26.14 15.58 -46.78
CA THR A 19 -25.80 14.32 -46.09
C THR A 19 -24.60 13.55 -46.68
N ALA A 20 -23.93 12.78 -45.80
CA ALA A 20 -23.46 11.38 -45.91
C ALA A 20 -22.53 10.84 -47.04
N GLY A 21 -21.56 10.01 -46.60
CA GLY A 21 -20.83 8.97 -47.37
C GLY A 21 -19.40 8.83 -46.82
N GLY A 22 -18.80 7.68 -46.48
CA GLY A 22 -19.08 6.25 -46.71
C GLY A 22 -17.71 5.54 -46.87
N ARG A 23 -17.51 4.40 -46.19
CA ARG A 23 -16.28 3.56 -46.13
C ARG A 23 -15.77 3.10 -47.50
N SER A 24 -14.48 2.75 -47.58
CA SER A 24 -13.98 1.67 -48.46
C SER A 24 -12.77 0.93 -47.87
N GLU A 25 -12.68 -0.35 -48.22
CA GLU A 25 -11.85 -1.42 -47.66
C GLU A 25 -10.54 -1.67 -48.46
N HIS A 26 -9.59 -2.40 -47.85
CA HIS A 26 -8.31 -2.87 -48.41
C HIS A 26 -8.44 -3.87 -49.60
N PRO A 27 -7.37 -4.13 -50.38
CA PRO A 27 -6.57 -5.37 -50.16
C PRO A 27 -5.06 -5.32 -50.55
N GLY A 28 -4.22 -6.18 -49.93
CA GLY A 28 -3.11 -6.91 -50.60
C GLY A 28 -1.62 -6.56 -50.32
N THR A 29 -0.91 -7.41 -49.56
CA THR A 29 0.55 -7.53 -49.28
C THR A 29 1.38 -8.17 -50.46
N PRO A 30 2.74 -8.40 -50.47
CA PRO A 30 3.71 -8.51 -49.35
C PRO A 30 5.20 -8.05 -49.52
N LYS A 31 5.86 -7.88 -48.34
CA LYS A 31 7.27 -8.10 -47.91
C LYS A 31 8.45 -8.12 -48.92
N SER A 32 9.52 -7.37 -48.59
CA SER A 32 10.91 -7.84 -48.69
C SER A 32 11.87 -7.06 -47.77
N ALA A 33 12.90 -7.78 -47.31
CA ALA A 33 13.70 -7.54 -46.11
C ALA A 33 14.78 -6.46 -46.27
N GLY A 34 15.00 -5.68 -45.19
CA GLY A 34 16.21 -4.88 -45.01
C GLY A 34 17.42 -5.77 -44.71
N GLU A 35 18.36 -5.74 -45.63
CA GLU A 35 19.63 -6.45 -45.73
C GLU A 35 20.53 -6.24 -44.49
N ARG A 36 21.09 -7.33 -43.94
CA ARG A 36 22.11 -7.26 -42.87
C ARG A 36 23.50 -7.08 -43.50
N ASP A 37 24.11 -5.94 -43.19
CA ASP A 37 25.50 -5.60 -43.53
C ASP A 37 26.48 -6.70 -43.10
N ARG A 38 27.23 -7.24 -44.07
CA ARG A 38 28.19 -8.35 -43.93
C ARG A 38 29.59 -7.92 -43.49
N ARG A 39 29.78 -6.70 -42.95
CA ARG A 39 31.11 -6.19 -42.55
C ARG A 39 31.24 -5.80 -41.07
N ARG A 40 30.58 -6.51 -40.15
CA ARG A 40 30.85 -6.35 -38.71
C ARG A 40 31.50 -7.59 -38.09
N CYS A 41 32.77 -7.43 -37.75
CA CYS A 41 33.57 -8.39 -36.99
C CYS A 41 32.92 -8.59 -35.60
N VAL A 42 32.49 -9.83 -35.31
CA VAL A 42 31.90 -10.21 -34.03
C VAL A 42 33.01 -10.20 -32.98
N LYS A 43 33.16 -9.09 -32.27
CA LYS A 43 33.89 -9.08 -31.00
C LYS A 43 33.00 -9.77 -29.97
N ASP A 44 33.54 -10.79 -29.31
CA ASP A 44 32.88 -11.56 -28.26
C ASP A 44 32.19 -10.65 -27.26
N SER A 45 30.87 -10.79 -27.17
CA SER A 45 30.07 -10.14 -26.14
C SER A 45 30.38 -10.82 -24.80
N PRO A 46 30.68 -10.06 -23.72
CA PRO A 46 30.99 -10.62 -22.40
C PRO A 46 29.79 -11.32 -21.73
N ASN A 47 28.67 -11.49 -22.46
CA ASN A 47 27.44 -12.12 -22.00
C ASN A 47 27.08 -13.41 -22.75
N SER A 48 28.03 -14.05 -23.45
CA SER A 48 27.80 -15.35 -24.09
C SER A 48 27.82 -16.49 -23.04
N ARG A 49 26.67 -17.11 -22.80
CA ARG A 49 26.48 -18.25 -21.88
C ARG A 49 27.07 -19.57 -22.40
N ARG A 50 28.20 -19.56 -23.11
CA ARG A 50 28.78 -20.78 -23.72
C ARG A 50 30.13 -21.23 -23.15
N SER A 51 30.59 -20.63 -22.06
CA SER A 51 31.87 -21.01 -21.44
C SER A 51 31.80 -21.04 -19.91
N ARG A 52 31.00 -21.93 -19.31
CA ARG A 52 31.15 -22.28 -17.89
C ARG A 52 30.72 -23.74 -17.64
N PRO A 53 31.59 -24.61 -17.09
CA PRO A 53 31.21 -25.97 -16.70
C PRO A 53 30.25 -25.94 -15.50
N PRO A 54 29.39 -26.96 -15.31
CA PRO A 54 28.39 -26.95 -14.26
C PRO A 54 29.07 -27.17 -12.90
N LEU A 55 29.36 -26.08 -12.20
CA LEU A 55 29.63 -26.15 -10.77
C LEU A 55 28.31 -26.53 -10.07
N ARG A 56 28.19 -27.80 -9.67
CA ARG A 56 27.28 -28.22 -8.60
C ARG A 56 27.65 -27.44 -7.34
N ARG A 57 27.13 -26.23 -7.19
CA ARG A 57 27.07 -25.58 -5.88
C ARG A 57 25.83 -26.13 -5.20
N THR A 58 26.04 -27.16 -4.39
CA THR A 58 25.15 -27.44 -3.27
C THR A 58 24.95 -26.12 -2.53
N SER A 59 23.69 -25.68 -2.44
CA SER A 59 23.35 -24.46 -1.73
C SER A 59 23.72 -24.63 -0.26
N SER A 60 24.85 -24.07 0.16
CA SER A 60 25.28 -24.02 1.57
C SER A 60 24.61 -22.87 2.35
N HIS A 61 23.51 -22.33 1.84
CA HIS A 61 22.77 -21.29 2.54
C HIS A 61 21.73 -21.94 3.42
N LEU A 62 22.13 -22.15 4.67
CA LEU A 62 21.24 -22.11 5.82
C LEU A 62 20.38 -20.87 5.66
N GLN A 63 19.14 -21.05 5.22
CA GLN A 63 18.12 -20.03 5.30
C GLN A 63 18.05 -19.63 6.77
N GLY A 64 18.49 -18.40 7.06
CA GLY A 64 18.24 -17.76 8.34
C GLY A 64 16.75 -17.67 8.54
N ARG A 65 16.17 -18.74 9.08
CA ARG A 65 14.85 -18.76 9.67
C ARG A 65 14.98 -17.91 10.92
N ASP A 66 14.55 -16.65 10.85
CA ASP A 66 14.10 -15.96 12.06
C ASP A 66 13.07 -16.90 12.69
N SER A 67 13.37 -17.36 13.90
CA SER A 67 12.82 -18.55 14.56
C SER A 67 11.35 -18.41 14.99
N PHE A 68 10.45 -18.06 14.07
CA PHE A 68 9.06 -18.49 14.20
C PHE A 68 9.00 -19.92 13.69
N HIS A 69 8.97 -20.86 14.63
CA HIS A 69 8.89 -22.28 14.36
C HIS A 69 7.51 -22.57 13.73
N MET A 70 7.36 -22.45 12.41
CA MET A 70 6.09 -22.76 11.72
C MET A 70 5.57 -24.18 11.96
N ALA A 71 6.41 -25.07 12.52
CA ALA A 71 6.01 -26.42 12.90
C ALA A 71 5.02 -26.50 14.08
N SER A 72 4.74 -25.40 14.80
CA SER A 72 3.78 -25.37 15.92
C SER A 72 2.40 -24.80 15.57
N ILE A 73 2.18 -24.29 14.35
CA ILE A 73 0.90 -23.70 13.96
C ILE A 73 -0.11 -24.82 13.68
N THR A 74 -1.12 -24.93 14.54
CA THR A 74 -2.18 -25.94 14.46
C THR A 74 -3.56 -25.33 14.18
N ALA A 75 -3.72 -24.01 14.37
CA ALA A 75 -4.96 -23.30 14.13
C ALA A 75 -4.79 -22.10 13.19
N PHE A 76 -5.83 -21.83 12.40
CA PHE A 76 -5.87 -20.73 11.45
C PHE A 76 -7.09 -19.85 11.75
N VAL A 77 -6.88 -18.55 11.91
CA VAL A 77 -7.92 -17.62 12.32
C VAL A 77 -8.03 -16.50 11.29
N GLY A 78 -9.25 -16.20 10.87
CA GLY A 78 -9.56 -15.03 10.05
C GLY A 78 -10.35 -14.01 10.87
N ILE A 79 -9.94 -12.75 10.80
CA ILE A 79 -10.65 -11.65 11.46
C ILE A 79 -10.98 -10.57 10.44
N ASP A 80 -12.28 -10.37 10.21
CA ASP A 80 -12.76 -9.20 9.50
C ASP A 80 -13.00 -8.05 10.50
N VAL A 81 -12.50 -6.86 10.15
CA VAL A 81 -12.48 -5.70 11.04
C VAL A 81 -13.41 -4.63 10.50
N SER A 82 -14.44 -4.32 11.29
CA SER A 82 -15.28 -3.15 11.10
C SER A 82 -15.00 -2.09 12.17
N LYS A 83 -15.62 -0.91 12.01
CA LYS A 83 -15.49 0.18 12.97
C LYS A 83 -15.91 -0.23 14.39
N ASP A 84 -17.05 -0.92 14.51
CA ASP A 84 -17.68 -1.19 15.81
C ASP A 84 -17.55 -2.66 16.26
N HIS A 85 -17.22 -3.57 15.34
CA HIS A 85 -17.19 -5.02 15.60
C HIS A 85 -16.03 -5.74 14.90
N LEU A 86 -15.66 -6.89 15.46
CA LEU A 86 -14.71 -7.85 14.92
C LEU A 86 -15.43 -9.17 14.67
N ASP A 87 -15.44 -9.63 13.43
CA ASP A 87 -15.97 -10.94 13.05
C ASP A 87 -14.83 -11.94 12.95
N VAL A 88 -14.90 -12.98 13.77
CA VAL A 88 -13.80 -13.93 13.95
C VAL A 88 -14.25 -15.32 13.53
N HIS A 89 -13.41 -15.98 12.73
CA HIS A 89 -13.58 -17.38 12.36
C HIS A 89 -12.30 -18.15 12.67
N ILE A 90 -12.40 -19.13 13.58
CA ILE A 90 -11.36 -20.12 13.82
C ILE A 90 -11.64 -21.32 12.92
N LEU A 91 -10.71 -21.68 12.04
CA LEU A 91 -10.88 -22.78 11.10
C LEU A 91 -11.07 -24.10 11.86
N HIS A 92 -12.11 -24.86 11.48
CA HIS A 92 -12.57 -26.07 12.20
C HIS A 92 -13.00 -25.84 13.67
N GLY A 93 -13.16 -24.58 14.08
CA GLY A 93 -13.58 -24.18 15.42
C GLY A 93 -14.83 -23.32 15.41
N ALA A 94 -14.87 -22.33 16.30
CA ALA A 94 -16.00 -21.44 16.47
C ALA A 94 -15.94 -20.21 15.56
N SER A 95 -17.11 -19.65 15.25
CA SER A 95 -17.27 -18.31 14.68
C SER A 95 -18.00 -17.42 15.67
N PHE A 96 -17.49 -16.23 15.93
CA PHE A 96 -18.11 -15.31 16.87
C PHE A 96 -17.83 -13.86 16.49
N ARG A 97 -18.63 -12.96 17.05
CA ARG A 97 -18.48 -11.51 16.89
C ARG A 97 -18.19 -10.89 18.25
N CYS A 98 -17.30 -9.91 18.29
CA CYS A 98 -17.04 -9.11 19.49
C CYS A 98 -16.94 -7.61 19.16
N PRO A 99 -17.14 -6.70 20.13
CA PRO A 99 -16.98 -5.26 19.89
C PRO A 99 -15.53 -4.89 19.57
N ASN A 100 -15.31 -3.91 18.70
CA ASN A 100 -13.99 -3.32 18.46
C ASN A 100 -13.64 -2.25 19.52
N SER A 101 -13.85 -2.58 20.79
CA SER A 101 -13.44 -1.78 21.95
C SER A 101 -12.23 -2.42 22.63
N SER A 102 -11.54 -1.70 23.52
CA SER A 102 -10.44 -2.27 24.32
C SER A 102 -10.89 -3.51 25.12
N SER A 103 -12.07 -3.46 25.75
CA SER A 103 -12.64 -4.59 26.47
C SER A 103 -13.02 -5.77 25.56
N GLY A 104 -13.54 -5.49 24.36
CA GLY A 104 -13.86 -6.50 23.36
C GLY A 104 -12.62 -7.22 22.83
N ARG A 105 -11.54 -6.47 22.58
CA ARG A 105 -10.24 -7.03 22.15
C ARG A 105 -9.55 -7.84 23.25
N ALA A 106 -9.62 -7.41 24.50
CA ALA A 106 -9.17 -8.22 25.63
C ALA A 106 -9.97 -9.54 25.74
N SER A 107 -11.29 -9.47 25.56
CA SER A 107 -12.14 -10.68 25.55
C SER A 107 -11.86 -11.61 24.36
N LEU A 108 -11.48 -11.05 23.21
CA LEU A 108 -11.05 -11.80 22.04
C LEU A 108 -9.77 -12.59 22.34
N LEU A 109 -8.77 -11.96 22.96
CA LEU A 109 -7.50 -12.62 23.30
C LEU A 109 -7.71 -13.88 24.15
N HIS A 110 -8.67 -13.87 25.09
CA HIS A 110 -9.02 -15.04 25.90
C HIS A 110 -9.69 -16.18 25.12
N LYS A 111 -10.29 -15.89 23.95
CA LYS A 111 -10.96 -16.88 23.10
C LYS A 111 -10.07 -17.41 21.98
N LEU A 112 -8.92 -16.80 21.76
CA LEU A 112 -7.97 -17.23 20.73
C LEU A 112 -7.12 -18.41 21.24
N PRO A 113 -6.61 -19.25 20.31
CA PRO A 113 -5.64 -20.27 20.67
C PRO A 113 -4.39 -19.68 21.32
N GLU A 114 -3.64 -20.51 22.03
CA GLU A 114 -2.41 -20.10 22.72
C GLU A 114 -1.42 -19.41 21.77
N PRO A 115 -0.72 -18.36 22.23
CA PRO A 115 0.30 -17.68 21.42
C PRO A 115 1.30 -18.67 20.80
N GLY A 116 1.59 -18.50 19.51
CA GLY A 116 2.50 -19.37 18.76
C GLY A 116 1.90 -20.68 18.24
N THR A 117 0.63 -20.97 18.56
CA THR A 117 -0.10 -22.15 18.05
C THR A 117 -1.07 -21.83 16.91
N CYS A 118 -1.30 -20.55 16.62
CA CYS A 118 -2.18 -20.13 15.54
C CYS A 118 -1.63 -19.01 14.65
N LEU A 119 -2.05 -19.00 13.39
CA LEU A 119 -1.84 -17.91 12.45
C LEU A 119 -3.13 -17.11 12.28
N ILE A 120 -3.08 -15.83 12.62
CA ILE A 120 -4.21 -14.91 12.54
C ILE A 120 -4.05 -14.02 11.32
N VAL A 121 -5.02 -14.03 10.42
CA VAL A 121 -5.04 -13.18 9.23
C VAL A 121 -6.11 -12.10 9.38
N VAL A 122 -5.70 -10.86 9.14
CA VAL A 122 -6.55 -9.66 9.23
C VAL A 122 -6.50 -8.91 7.91
N GLU A 123 -7.64 -8.48 7.39
CA GLU A 123 -7.71 -7.66 6.18
C GLU A 123 -7.40 -6.18 6.48
N ALA A 124 -6.60 -5.51 5.65
CA ALA A 124 -6.32 -4.08 5.78
C ALA A 124 -7.45 -3.22 5.20
N THR A 125 -8.40 -2.75 6.03
CA THR A 125 -9.60 -2.03 5.55
C THR A 125 -9.67 -0.54 5.87
N GLY A 126 -8.81 0.03 6.74
CA GLY A 126 -8.81 1.49 6.90
C GLY A 126 -8.29 2.08 8.21
N ARG A 127 -7.36 1.40 8.89
CA ARG A 127 -6.77 1.72 10.21
C ARG A 127 -7.55 1.23 11.43
N TYR A 128 -8.79 0.77 11.29
CA TYR A 128 -9.55 0.20 12.41
C TYR A 128 -8.93 -1.10 12.94
N GLU A 129 -8.14 -1.78 12.12
CA GLU A 129 -7.38 -2.97 12.44
C GLU A 129 -6.16 -2.69 13.33
N ARG A 130 -5.64 -1.45 13.38
CA ARG A 130 -4.38 -1.14 14.07
C ARG A 130 -4.38 -1.46 15.57
N PRO A 131 -5.39 -1.04 16.36
CA PRO A 131 -5.43 -1.38 17.78
C PRO A 131 -5.50 -2.89 18.01
N LEU A 132 -6.23 -3.61 17.16
CA LEU A 132 -6.31 -5.07 17.22
C LEU A 132 -4.97 -5.72 16.91
N ILE A 133 -4.30 -5.30 15.84
CA ILE A 133 -2.98 -5.83 15.47
C ILE A 133 -1.98 -5.57 16.62
N GLY A 134 -2.01 -4.37 17.21
CA GLY A 134 -1.19 -4.02 18.38
C GLY A 134 -1.42 -4.97 19.56
N ASP A 135 -2.68 -5.15 19.97
CA ASP A 135 -3.03 -6.02 21.10
C ASP A 135 -2.67 -7.50 20.84
N LEU A 136 -2.94 -8.02 19.63
CA LEU A 136 -2.61 -9.39 19.25
C LEU A 136 -1.09 -9.62 19.22
N THR A 137 -0.37 -8.67 18.62
CA THR A 137 1.09 -8.75 18.52
C THR A 137 1.69 -8.67 19.91
N ALA A 138 1.29 -7.71 20.75
CA ALA A 138 1.72 -7.60 22.15
C ALA A 138 1.46 -8.88 22.98
N ALA A 139 0.40 -9.61 22.68
CA ALA A 139 0.09 -10.92 23.28
C ALA A 139 0.92 -12.09 22.71
N GLY A 140 1.86 -11.84 21.79
CA GLY A 140 2.73 -12.85 21.17
C GLY A 140 2.05 -13.68 20.08
N GLN A 141 0.88 -13.26 19.57
CA GLN A 141 0.20 -13.98 18.49
C GLN A 141 0.90 -13.76 17.15
N ALA A 142 0.88 -14.79 16.28
CA ALA A 142 1.37 -14.66 14.92
C ALA A 142 0.27 -14.02 14.05
N VAL A 143 0.40 -12.72 13.75
CA VAL A 143 -0.61 -11.95 13.01
C VAL A 143 -0.08 -11.55 11.64
N SER A 144 -0.84 -11.76 10.58
CA SER A 144 -0.54 -11.33 9.22
C SER A 144 -1.62 -10.39 8.72
N VAL A 145 -1.19 -9.21 8.25
CA VAL A 145 -2.08 -8.25 7.60
C VAL A 145 -2.04 -8.47 6.10
N VAL A 146 -3.19 -8.72 5.49
CA VAL A 146 -3.30 -9.08 4.08
C VAL A 146 -4.03 -8.00 3.28
N ASN A 147 -3.66 -7.90 2.01
CA ASN A 147 -4.30 -6.97 1.09
C ASN A 147 -5.71 -7.45 0.74
N PRO A 148 -6.75 -6.61 0.87
CA PRO A 148 -8.13 -6.88 0.43
C PRO A 148 -8.24 -7.55 -0.94
N ARG A 149 -7.38 -7.13 -1.88
CA ARG A 149 -7.37 -7.66 -3.24
C ARG A 149 -6.95 -9.13 -3.29
N GLN A 150 -5.94 -9.53 -2.51
CA GLN A 150 -5.47 -10.92 -2.47
C GLN A 150 -6.54 -11.83 -1.89
N VAL A 151 -7.20 -11.40 -0.82
CA VAL A 151 -8.31 -12.12 -0.19
C VAL A 151 -9.47 -12.27 -1.17
N ARG A 152 -9.80 -11.21 -1.91
CA ARG A 152 -10.86 -11.23 -2.92
C ARG A 152 -10.53 -12.13 -4.12
N ASP A 153 -9.30 -12.11 -4.60
CA ASP A 153 -8.88 -12.98 -5.71
C ASP A 153 -8.90 -14.46 -5.27
N TYR A 154 -8.54 -14.75 -4.02
CA TYR A 154 -8.70 -16.07 -3.40
C TYR A 154 -10.17 -16.49 -3.27
N ALA A 155 -11.05 -15.62 -2.78
CA ALA A 155 -12.48 -15.90 -2.68
C ALA A 155 -13.10 -16.25 -4.04
N ARG A 156 -12.71 -15.50 -5.08
CA ARG A 156 -13.14 -15.76 -6.47
C ARG A 156 -12.66 -17.12 -6.96
N ALA A 157 -11.42 -17.51 -6.64
CA ALA A 157 -10.89 -18.83 -7.02
C ALA A 157 -11.66 -19.99 -6.37
N LEU A 158 -12.25 -19.77 -5.18
CA LEU A 158 -13.11 -20.74 -4.50
C LEU A 158 -14.58 -20.71 -4.97
N GLY A 159 -14.96 -19.81 -5.90
CA GLY A 159 -16.34 -19.66 -6.35
C GLY A 159 -17.27 -18.98 -5.33
N LEU A 160 -16.70 -18.35 -4.29
CA LEU A 160 -17.48 -17.64 -3.27
C LEU A 160 -17.79 -16.22 -3.76
N LEU A 161 -19.02 -16.05 -4.28
CA LEU A 161 -19.51 -14.77 -4.83
C LEU A 161 -20.35 -13.96 -3.83
N ALA A 162 -20.87 -14.59 -2.78
CA ALA A 162 -21.70 -13.94 -1.77
C ALA A 162 -20.81 -13.23 -0.74
N LYS A 163 -21.08 -11.94 -0.50
CA LYS A 163 -20.38 -11.11 0.48
C LYS A 163 -21.23 -10.97 1.75
N THR A 164 -20.79 -11.55 2.85
CA THR A 164 -21.34 -11.27 4.19
C THR A 164 -20.18 -11.24 5.17
N ASP A 165 -20.25 -10.41 6.21
CA ASP A 165 -19.17 -10.23 7.20
C ASP A 165 -18.68 -11.57 7.79
N ARG A 166 -19.58 -12.54 7.98
CA ARG A 166 -19.25 -13.90 8.45
C ARG A 166 -18.54 -14.77 7.40
N ILE A 167 -18.89 -14.60 6.13
CA ILE A 167 -18.19 -15.29 5.02
C ILE A 167 -16.79 -14.70 4.88
N ASP A 168 -16.63 -13.39 5.05
CA ASP A 168 -15.35 -12.69 4.90
C ASP A 168 -14.33 -13.20 5.94
N ALA A 169 -14.70 -13.31 7.22
CA ALA A 169 -13.86 -13.92 8.25
C ALA A 169 -13.49 -15.39 7.97
N ARG A 170 -14.42 -16.17 7.42
CA ARG A 170 -14.14 -17.58 7.03
C ARG A 170 -13.18 -17.65 5.85
N VAL A 171 -13.35 -16.79 4.85
CA VAL A 171 -12.44 -16.70 3.70
C VAL A 171 -11.03 -16.34 4.18
N LEU A 172 -10.90 -15.42 5.13
CA LEU A 172 -9.61 -15.05 5.72
C LEU A 172 -8.94 -16.24 6.44
N ALA A 173 -9.69 -17.03 7.21
CA ALA A 173 -9.16 -18.23 7.87
C ALA A 173 -8.71 -19.30 6.86
N GLY A 174 -9.48 -19.48 5.78
CA GLY A 174 -9.10 -20.35 4.67
C GLY A 174 -7.84 -19.84 3.95
N PHE A 175 -7.76 -18.53 3.69
CA PHE A 175 -6.58 -17.89 3.12
C PHE A 175 -5.34 -18.13 4.01
N ALA A 176 -5.49 -18.00 5.33
CA ALA A 176 -4.42 -18.28 6.29
C ALA A 176 -3.89 -19.71 6.15
N LEU A 177 -4.76 -20.71 6.04
CA LEU A 177 -4.36 -22.12 5.86
C LEU A 177 -3.58 -22.35 4.56
N HIS A 178 -4.09 -21.82 3.44
CA HIS A 178 -3.56 -22.16 2.11
C HIS A 178 -2.35 -21.30 1.70
N VAL A 179 -2.35 -20.03 2.08
CA VAL A 179 -1.32 -19.06 1.67
C VAL A 179 -0.24 -18.90 2.74
N GLN A 180 -0.60 -19.05 4.01
CA GLN A 180 0.29 -18.86 5.17
C GLN A 180 1.13 -17.58 5.06
N PRO A 181 0.48 -16.40 4.91
CA PRO A 181 1.17 -15.13 4.75
C PRO A 181 2.11 -14.89 5.94
N ARG A 182 3.27 -14.30 5.67
CA ARG A 182 4.28 -14.02 6.69
C ARG A 182 3.69 -13.14 7.80
N PRO A 183 3.81 -13.53 9.08
CA PRO A 183 3.43 -12.70 10.20
C PRO A 183 4.17 -11.36 10.18
N VAL A 184 3.45 -10.30 10.53
CA VAL A 184 4.01 -8.99 10.82
C VAL A 184 5.00 -9.19 11.96
N ALA A 185 6.27 -8.86 11.70
CA ALA A 185 7.26 -8.83 12.77
C ALA A 185 6.77 -7.83 13.81
N HIS A 186 6.92 -8.14 15.11
CA HIS A 186 6.62 -7.23 16.22
C HIS A 186 7.16 -5.81 15.94
N THR A 187 6.34 -4.96 15.34
CA THR A 187 6.68 -3.56 15.16
C THR A 187 6.35 -2.92 16.48
N ARG A 188 7.39 -2.75 17.30
CA ARG A 188 7.37 -2.03 18.58
C ARG A 188 6.48 -0.80 18.40
N ASP A 189 5.57 -0.53 19.34
CA ASP A 189 4.58 0.57 19.28
C ASP A 189 5.13 1.90 18.72
N LYS A 190 6.42 2.15 18.95
CA LYS A 190 7.17 3.27 18.39
C LYS A 190 7.16 3.34 16.85
N GLN A 191 7.25 2.23 16.10
CA GLN A 191 7.26 2.27 14.63
C GLN A 191 5.92 2.79 14.11
N ALA A 192 4.82 2.29 14.66
CA ALA A 192 3.48 2.77 14.31
C ALA A 192 3.31 4.26 14.63
N GLN A 193 3.85 4.71 15.77
CA GLN A 193 3.88 6.14 16.13
C GLN A 193 4.69 6.96 15.11
N LEU A 194 5.87 6.48 14.70
CA LEU A 194 6.70 7.15 13.72
C LEU A 194 6.02 7.24 12.35
N GLU A 195 5.39 6.15 11.88
CA GLU A 195 4.60 6.13 10.66
C GLU A 195 3.42 7.11 10.70
N GLU A 196 2.74 7.21 11.84
CA GLU A 196 1.65 8.15 12.03
C GLU A 196 2.12 9.60 11.95
N LEU A 197 3.23 9.95 12.60
CA LEU A 197 3.83 11.28 12.53
C LEU A 197 4.26 11.65 11.10
N VAL A 198 4.94 10.74 10.39
CA VAL A 198 5.33 10.93 8.98
C VAL A 198 4.10 11.09 8.09
N THR A 199 3.05 10.31 8.31
CA THR A 199 1.78 10.43 7.59
C THR A 199 1.13 11.79 7.82
N ARG A 200 1.06 12.25 9.08
CA ARG A 200 0.49 13.55 9.43
C ARG A 200 1.28 14.70 8.80
N ARG A 201 2.61 14.60 8.80
CA ARG A 201 3.48 15.57 8.12
C ARG A 201 3.12 15.69 6.65
N ARG A 202 2.95 14.56 5.94
CA ARG A 202 2.56 14.54 4.52
C ARG A 202 1.24 15.27 4.29
N GLN A 203 0.23 14.97 5.10
CA GLN A 203 -1.08 15.66 5.04
C GLN A 203 -0.97 17.17 5.27
N LEU A 204 -0.14 17.61 6.22
CA LEU A 204 0.09 19.03 6.47
C LEU A 204 0.77 19.72 5.28
N VAL A 205 1.70 19.05 4.59
CA VAL A 205 2.31 19.58 3.35
C VAL A 205 1.28 19.69 2.22
N GLU A 206 0.41 18.69 2.06
CA GLU A 206 -0.69 18.71 1.10
C GLU A 206 -1.63 19.89 1.39
N HIS A 207 -2.07 20.06 2.65
CA HIS A 207 -2.91 21.18 3.07
C HIS A 207 -2.23 22.54 2.86
N ARG A 208 -0.95 22.66 3.23
CA ARG A 208 -0.17 23.89 2.99
C ARG A 208 -0.16 24.27 1.51
N THR A 209 0.04 23.29 0.64
CA THR A 209 0.06 23.49 -0.81
C THR A 209 -1.30 23.95 -1.32
N ALA A 210 -2.38 23.32 -0.84
CA ALA A 210 -3.74 23.73 -1.17
C ALA A 210 -4.05 25.17 -0.73
N GLU A 211 -3.66 25.56 0.49
CA GLU A 211 -3.87 26.92 0.99
C GLU A 211 -2.99 27.95 0.28
N LEU A 212 -1.75 27.62 -0.08
CA LEU A 212 -0.90 28.51 -0.89
C LEU A 212 -1.52 28.79 -2.26
N ASN A 213 -2.06 27.75 -2.90
CA ASN A 213 -2.78 27.88 -4.16
C ASN A 213 -4.06 28.70 -4.00
N ARG A 214 -4.80 28.55 -2.89
CA ARG A 214 -5.97 29.38 -2.61
C ARG A 214 -5.57 30.84 -2.39
N ARG A 215 -4.50 31.09 -1.64
CA ARG A 215 -4.00 32.45 -1.34
C ARG A 215 -3.63 33.22 -2.60
N SER A 216 -3.08 32.56 -3.63
CA SER A 216 -2.70 33.21 -4.89
C SER A 216 -3.91 33.68 -5.70
N GLN A 217 -5.09 33.09 -5.47
CA GLN A 217 -6.34 33.43 -6.14
C GLN A 217 -7.19 34.45 -5.35
N CYS A 218 -6.82 34.78 -4.10
CA CYS A 218 -7.57 35.71 -3.26
C CYS A 218 -7.37 37.16 -3.68
N VAL A 219 -8.47 37.83 -4.03
CA VAL A 219 -8.53 39.28 -4.29
C VAL A 219 -8.93 40.06 -3.04
N ASN A 220 -9.89 39.55 -2.25
CA ASN A 220 -10.35 40.20 -1.03
C ASN A 220 -9.30 40.10 0.10
N LYS A 221 -9.04 41.22 0.79
CA LYS A 221 -8.02 41.33 1.84
C LYS A 221 -8.33 40.46 3.07
N GLU A 222 -9.58 40.44 3.54
CA GLU A 222 -9.99 39.66 4.72
C GLU A 222 -9.87 38.15 4.45
N VAL A 223 -10.32 37.71 3.27
CA VAL A 223 -10.16 36.31 2.84
C VAL A 223 -8.68 35.94 2.75
N ARG A 224 -7.85 36.82 2.17
CA ARG A 224 -6.39 36.60 2.08
C ARG A 224 -5.75 36.51 3.47
N HIS A 225 -6.17 37.33 4.43
CA HIS A 225 -5.69 37.29 5.80
C HIS A 225 -6.08 35.98 6.51
N SER A 226 -7.33 35.54 6.34
CA SER A 226 -7.81 34.25 6.87
C SER A 226 -7.00 33.07 6.33
N VAL A 227 -6.79 32.99 5.01
CA VAL A 227 -5.97 31.93 4.39
C VAL A 227 -4.52 32.00 4.87
N GLN A 228 -3.96 33.21 5.01
CA GLN A 228 -2.60 33.38 5.54
C GLN A 228 -2.47 32.85 6.97
N HIS A 229 -3.45 33.12 7.83
CA HIS A 229 -3.48 32.60 9.19
C HIS A 229 -3.47 31.06 9.23
N PHE A 230 -4.22 30.40 8.35
CA PHE A 230 -4.19 28.94 8.22
C PHE A 230 -2.81 28.43 7.76
N ILE A 231 -2.20 29.07 6.76
CA ILE A 231 -0.85 28.73 6.30
C ILE A 231 0.16 28.82 7.46
N ASP A 232 0.08 29.89 8.26
CA ASP A 232 1.00 30.09 9.39
C ASP A 232 0.79 29.06 10.49
N THR A 233 -0.46 28.66 10.73
CA THR A 233 -0.79 27.57 11.64
C THR A 233 -0.21 26.24 11.16
N ILE A 234 -0.42 25.90 9.87
CA ILE A 234 0.12 24.68 9.26
C ILE A 234 1.66 24.68 9.32
N ASN A 235 2.32 25.82 9.07
CA ASN A 235 3.77 25.94 9.18
C ASN A 235 4.28 25.68 10.60
N LYS A 236 3.56 26.16 11.63
CA LYS A 236 3.89 25.88 13.04
C LYS A 236 3.72 24.40 13.36
N ASP A 237 2.64 23.79 12.89
CA ASP A 237 2.39 22.36 13.07
C ASP A 237 3.44 21.49 12.37
N LEU A 238 3.85 21.84 11.15
CA LEU A 238 4.94 21.16 10.45
C LEU A 238 6.23 21.16 11.29
N LYS A 239 6.65 22.32 11.82
CA LYS A 239 7.83 22.43 12.69
C LYS A 239 7.69 21.61 13.97
N ARG A 240 6.48 21.47 14.51
CA ARG A 240 6.21 20.65 15.70
C ARG A 240 6.32 19.17 15.36
N ILE A 241 5.67 18.71 14.29
CA ILE A 241 5.71 17.32 13.85
C ILE A 241 7.13 16.92 13.44
N ASP A 242 7.88 17.78 12.75
CA ASP A 242 9.28 17.51 12.38
C ASP A 242 10.16 17.27 13.62
N ARG A 243 9.96 18.04 14.69
CA ARG A 243 10.67 17.83 15.97
C ARG A 243 10.28 16.52 16.65
N GLU A 244 8.99 16.16 16.66
CA GLU A 244 8.55 14.89 17.26
C GLU A 244 9.08 13.67 16.47
N ILE A 245 9.12 13.77 15.13
CA ILE A 245 9.72 12.74 14.28
C ILE A 245 11.20 12.55 14.64
N LEU A 246 11.98 13.63 14.68
CA LEU A 246 13.41 13.56 15.00
C LEU A 246 13.64 13.00 16.41
N LYS A 247 12.91 13.49 17.40
CA LYS A 247 12.99 13.01 18.78
C LYS A 247 12.73 11.50 18.88
N LEU A 248 11.74 11.00 18.14
CA LEU A 248 11.40 9.59 18.15
C LEU A 248 12.48 8.74 17.44
N VAL A 249 13.01 9.22 16.31
CA VAL A 249 14.13 8.60 15.59
C VAL A 249 15.40 8.54 16.46
N GLU A 250 15.71 9.62 17.18
CA GLU A 250 16.88 9.69 18.07
C GLU A 250 16.71 8.85 19.35
N SER A 251 15.47 8.47 19.70
CA SER A 251 15.20 7.65 20.89
C SER A 251 15.55 6.16 20.73
N GLU A 252 15.82 5.71 19.50
CA GLU A 252 16.19 4.34 19.18
C GLU A 252 17.52 4.32 18.43
N ASP A 253 18.54 3.66 18.98
CA ASP A 253 19.90 3.66 18.40
C ASP A 253 19.95 3.11 16.97
N ASP A 254 19.21 2.03 16.69
CA ASP A 254 19.12 1.42 15.36
C ASP A 254 18.50 2.40 14.34
N TRP A 255 17.48 3.16 14.74
CA TRP A 255 16.87 4.15 13.86
C TRP A 255 17.77 5.34 13.63
N ARG A 256 18.40 5.85 14.68
CA ARG A 256 19.38 6.94 14.58
C ARG A 256 20.52 6.57 13.63
N GLN A 257 21.06 5.36 13.76
CA GLN A 257 22.13 4.88 12.88
C GLN A 257 21.67 4.81 11.42
N ARG A 258 20.51 4.21 11.15
CA ARG A 258 19.94 4.13 9.78
C ARG A 258 19.64 5.50 9.21
N TYR A 259 19.09 6.39 10.02
CA TYR A 259 18.75 7.76 9.64
C TYR A 259 19.99 8.54 9.18
N GLU A 260 21.08 8.49 9.96
CA GLU A 260 22.34 9.15 9.60
C GLU A 260 23.03 8.51 8.39
N LEU A 261 22.98 7.18 8.27
CA LEU A 261 23.45 6.47 7.07
C LEU A 261 22.68 6.91 5.81
N LEU A 262 21.36 7.02 5.89
CA LEU A 262 20.52 7.48 4.78
C LEU A 262 20.85 8.92 4.39
N LYS A 263 21.00 9.82 5.37
CA LYS A 263 21.38 11.23 5.13
C LYS A 263 22.76 11.40 4.50
N SER A 264 23.65 10.43 4.66
CA SER A 264 24.98 10.47 4.02
C SER A 264 24.90 10.36 2.48
N VAL A 265 23.77 9.90 1.93
CA VAL A 265 23.56 9.76 0.49
C VAL A 265 23.21 11.13 -0.12
N PRO A 266 23.93 11.60 -1.16
CA PRO A 266 23.60 12.85 -1.84
C PRO A 266 22.15 12.89 -2.32
N GLY A 267 21.42 13.95 -1.95
CA GLY A 267 20.01 14.13 -2.30
C GLY A 267 19.01 13.55 -1.29
N VAL A 268 19.45 12.83 -0.26
CA VAL A 268 18.58 12.35 0.83
C VAL A 268 18.61 13.32 2.00
N GLY A 269 17.57 14.14 2.12
CA GLY A 269 17.39 15.07 3.24
C GLY A 269 16.70 14.43 4.46
N GLU A 270 16.59 15.20 5.54
CA GLU A 270 16.00 14.77 6.83
C GLU A 270 14.62 14.12 6.67
N VAL A 271 13.76 14.73 5.86
CA VAL A 271 12.39 14.27 5.61
C VAL A 271 12.39 12.91 4.92
N THR A 272 13.21 12.76 3.87
CA THR A 272 13.30 11.53 3.10
C THR A 272 13.88 10.41 3.97
N ALA A 273 14.95 10.69 4.72
CA ALA A 273 15.54 9.74 5.63
C ALA A 273 14.54 9.25 6.71
N ALA A 274 13.84 10.17 7.38
CA ALA A 274 12.82 9.81 8.37
C ALA A 274 11.67 9.00 7.75
N THR A 275 11.25 9.34 6.52
CA THR A 275 10.20 8.61 5.80
C THR A 275 10.62 7.18 5.50
N LEU A 276 11.87 6.97 5.06
CA LEU A 276 12.40 5.63 4.76
C LEU A 276 12.55 4.80 6.04
N VAL A 277 13.02 5.38 7.14
CA VAL A 277 13.08 4.70 8.46
C VAL A 277 11.68 4.30 8.93
N ALA A 278 10.69 5.16 8.73
CA ALA A 278 9.31 4.91 9.14
C ALA A 278 8.60 3.87 8.26
N GLN A 279 8.75 3.93 6.94
CA GLN A 279 7.93 3.16 6.01
C GLN A 279 8.62 1.90 5.46
N LEU A 280 9.93 1.77 5.67
CA LEU A 280 10.72 0.62 5.23
C LEU A 280 11.60 0.10 6.37
N PRO A 281 11.02 -0.48 7.44
CA PRO A 281 11.79 -1.08 8.53
C PRO A 281 12.72 -2.23 8.07
N GLU A 282 12.46 -2.81 6.90
CA GLU A 282 13.26 -3.88 6.28
C GLU A 282 14.55 -3.39 5.62
N LEU A 283 14.75 -2.08 5.49
CA LEU A 283 15.93 -1.49 4.87
C LEU A 283 17.18 -1.87 5.66
N GLY A 284 18.17 -2.43 4.97
CA GLY A 284 19.38 -3.01 5.57
C GLY A 284 19.31 -4.52 5.83
N ARG A 285 18.13 -5.14 5.75
CA ARG A 285 17.95 -6.60 5.81
C ARG A 285 17.65 -7.22 4.45
N LEU A 286 16.79 -6.56 3.67
CA LEU A 286 16.43 -7.02 2.33
C LEU A 286 17.39 -6.48 1.27
N ASN A 287 17.52 -7.22 0.18
CA ASN A 287 18.31 -6.78 -0.97
C ASN A 287 17.56 -5.72 -1.79
N ARG A 288 18.28 -5.05 -2.70
CA ARG A 288 17.73 -3.96 -3.52
C ARG A 288 16.53 -4.38 -4.39
N GLN A 289 16.50 -5.61 -4.88
CA GLN A 289 15.40 -6.11 -5.72
C GLN A 289 14.13 -6.36 -4.88
N GLU A 290 14.31 -6.94 -3.70
CA GLU A 290 13.22 -7.17 -2.74
C GLU A 290 12.63 -5.84 -2.26
N ILE A 291 13.47 -4.85 -1.93
CA ILE A 291 13.02 -3.51 -1.56
C ILE A 291 12.27 -2.84 -2.72
N ALA A 292 12.81 -2.90 -3.95
CA ALA A 292 12.15 -2.33 -5.12
C ALA A 292 10.77 -2.96 -5.38
N ALA A 293 10.65 -4.28 -5.17
CA ALA A 293 9.38 -4.99 -5.30
C ALA A 293 8.42 -4.60 -4.17
N LEU A 294 8.92 -4.47 -2.93
CA LEU A 294 8.13 -4.06 -1.76
C LEU A 294 7.50 -2.68 -1.93
N VAL A 295 8.26 -1.70 -2.45
CA VAL A 295 7.74 -0.35 -2.72
C VAL A 295 7.00 -0.24 -4.07
N GLY A 296 6.89 -1.32 -4.83
CA GLY A 296 6.15 -1.37 -6.09
C GLY A 296 6.82 -0.67 -7.28
N VAL A 297 8.12 -0.41 -7.21
CA VAL A 297 8.90 0.20 -8.31
C VAL A 297 9.69 -0.83 -9.13
N ALA A 298 9.71 -2.09 -8.72
CA ALA A 298 10.35 -3.15 -9.48
C ALA A 298 9.61 -3.40 -10.81
N PRO A 299 10.32 -3.43 -11.96
CA PRO A 299 9.74 -3.86 -13.22
C PRO A 299 9.41 -5.35 -13.14
N ILE A 300 8.15 -5.72 -13.42
CA ILE A 300 7.69 -7.11 -13.47
C ILE A 300 7.43 -7.47 -14.93
N ASN A 301 8.05 -8.54 -15.41
CA ASN A 301 7.78 -9.06 -16.75
C ASN A 301 6.31 -9.51 -16.86
N ARG A 302 5.63 -9.09 -17.93
CA ARG A 302 4.34 -9.65 -18.37
C ARG A 302 4.59 -10.66 -19.48
N ASP A 303 5.18 -11.79 -19.11
CA ASP A 303 5.38 -12.91 -20.03
C ASP A 303 4.19 -13.87 -19.92
N SER A 304 3.02 -13.40 -20.34
CA SER A 304 1.83 -14.24 -20.53
C SER A 304 1.37 -14.05 -21.97
N GLY A 305 1.94 -14.87 -22.86
CA GLY A 305 1.39 -15.19 -24.18
C GLY A 305 0.48 -16.41 -24.11
#